data_AF-A0A3L7RYE5-F1
#
_entry.id   AF-A0A3L7RYE5-F1
#
_cell.length_a   1.000
_cell.length_b   1.000
_cell.length_c   1.000
_cell.angle_alpha   90.00
_cell.angle_beta   90.00
_cell.angle_gamma   90.00
#
_symmetry.space_group_name_H-M   'P 1'
#
loop_
_entity.id
_entity.type
_entity.pdbx_description
1 polymer ?
#
loop_
_entity_poly.entity_id
_entity_poly.type
_entity_poly.pdbx_seq_one_letter_code
_entity_poly.pdbx_strand_id
1 'polypeptide(L)'
;MKWTVYAFIAGAALSWGVYVPLVHDATNKLGSNLRAFLMVGIAYFLVAVLIPSIFIFLMKNDPTVKNPADLSWAPMSLTWGLLAGIAGAAGALCVIFAVKEAGSIGPLIVAPLVFAGAPIINTIASMTFLSHGKKFEAPSGLFYLGLVLAASGMAMVMLNKPKAMGGAKPPAAAASGTTPAAK
;
A
#
# COMPACT_ATOMS: atom_id res chain seq x y z
N MET A 1 -10.79 -19.27 14.30
CA MET A 1 -9.45 -18.65 14.10
C MET A 1 -8.90 -18.21 15.45
N LYS A 2 -7.59 -18.25 15.67
CA LYS A 2 -6.97 -17.81 16.94
C LYS A 2 -7.09 -16.30 17.10
N TRP A 3 -7.25 -15.78 18.33
CA TRP A 3 -7.30 -14.33 18.62
C TRP A 3 -6.12 -13.56 18.02
N THR A 4 -4.92 -14.17 18.05
CA THR A 4 -3.70 -13.60 17.50
C THR A 4 -3.83 -13.25 16.02
N VAL A 5 -4.62 -14.00 15.25
CA VAL A 5 -4.87 -13.70 13.83
C VAL A 5 -5.58 -12.36 13.68
N TYR A 6 -6.63 -12.12 14.48
CA TYR A 6 -7.35 -10.84 14.45
C TYR A 6 -6.46 -9.67 14.89
N ALA A 7 -5.60 -9.89 15.88
CA ALA A 7 -4.63 -8.88 16.32
C ALA A 7 -3.66 -8.47 15.20
N PHE A 8 -3.10 -9.44 14.45
CA PHE A 8 -2.22 -9.13 13.31
C PHE A 8 -2.97 -8.51 12.13
N ILE A 9 -4.22 -8.92 11.86
CA ILE A 9 -5.07 -8.28 10.85
C ILE A 9 -5.34 -6.82 11.24
N ALA A 10 -5.69 -6.56 12.50
CA ALA A 10 -5.91 -5.20 13.00
C ALA A 10 -4.63 -4.35 12.92
N GLY A 11 -3.49 -4.92 13.32
CA GLY A 11 -2.18 -4.26 13.18
C GLY A 11 -1.88 -3.89 11.72
N ALA A 12 -2.07 -4.83 10.79
CA ALA A 12 -1.89 -4.58 9.37
C ALA A 12 -2.84 -3.49 8.86
N ALA A 13 -4.11 -3.52 9.23
CA ALA A 13 -5.10 -2.53 8.84
C ALA A 13 -4.75 -1.13 9.38
N LEU A 14 -4.29 -1.04 10.63
CA LEU A 14 -3.84 0.22 11.23
C LEU A 14 -2.60 0.76 10.51
N SER A 15 -1.57 -0.07 10.30
CA SER A 15 -0.33 0.34 9.63
C SER A 15 -0.58 0.81 8.20
N TRP A 16 -1.36 0.07 7.41
CA TRP A 16 -1.69 0.46 6.03
C TRP A 16 -2.71 1.60 5.97
N GLY A 17 -3.60 1.71 6.95
CA GLY A 17 -4.55 2.82 7.05
C GLY A 17 -3.88 4.16 7.27
N VAL A 18 -2.85 4.23 8.14
CA VAL A 18 -2.08 5.47 8.37
C VAL A 18 -1.01 5.72 7.30
N TYR A 19 -0.64 4.69 6.54
CA TYR A 19 0.44 4.78 5.53
C TYR A 19 0.18 5.84 4.47
N VAL A 20 -1.01 5.88 3.86
CA VAL A 20 -1.29 6.80 2.74
C VAL A 20 -1.26 8.28 3.17
N PRO A 21 -1.87 8.68 4.32
CA PRO A 21 -1.69 10.02 4.88
C PRO A 21 -0.22 10.36 5.19
N LEU A 22 0.53 9.45 5.82
CA LEU A 22 1.95 9.67 6.13
C LEU A 22 2.79 9.86 4.87
N VAL A 23 2.51 9.09 3.82
CA VAL A 23 3.12 9.25 2.51
C VAL A 23 2.82 10.64 1.94
N HIS A 24 1.56 11.06 1.94
CA HIS A 24 1.18 12.38 1.45
C HIS A 24 1.95 13.49 2.18
N ASP A 25 2.00 13.44 3.50
CA ASP A 25 2.75 14.39 4.30
C ASP A 25 4.25 14.34 3.99
N ALA A 26 4.85 13.16 3.85
CA ALA A 26 6.24 13.01 3.46
C ALA A 26 6.53 13.62 2.08
N THR A 27 5.66 13.39 1.10
CA THR A 27 5.80 13.96 -0.25
C THR A 27 5.70 15.49 -0.24
N ASN A 28 4.80 16.04 0.56
CA ASN A 28 4.61 17.49 0.70
C ASN A 28 5.80 18.14 1.41
N LYS A 29 6.25 17.58 2.54
CA LYS A 29 7.34 18.15 3.35
C LYS A 29 8.72 18.01 2.68
N LEU A 30 8.95 16.92 1.96
CA LEU A 30 10.21 16.71 1.21
C LEU A 30 10.20 17.38 -0.17
N GLY A 31 9.03 17.80 -0.66
CA GLY A 31 8.85 18.35 -2.00
C GLY A 31 9.19 17.36 -3.13
N SER A 32 9.30 16.06 -2.83
CA SER A 32 9.71 15.05 -3.81
C SER A 32 9.15 13.66 -3.48
N ASN A 33 8.34 13.15 -4.39
CA ASN A 33 7.73 11.82 -4.30
C ASN A 33 8.76 10.69 -4.27
N LEU A 34 9.82 10.81 -5.07
CA LEU A 34 10.87 9.80 -5.12
C LEU A 34 11.74 9.80 -3.86
N ARG A 35 11.98 10.97 -3.24
CA ARG A 35 12.68 11.03 -1.95
C ARG A 35 11.82 10.47 -0.82
N ALA A 36 10.53 10.75 -0.82
CA ALA A 36 9.59 10.12 0.12
C ALA A 36 9.58 8.59 -0.07
N PHE A 37 9.51 8.11 -1.31
CA PHE A 37 9.58 6.68 -1.60
C PHE A 37 10.92 6.04 -1.19
N LEU A 38 12.03 6.75 -1.37
CA LEU A 38 13.33 6.30 -0.90
C LEU A 38 13.34 6.08 0.62
N MET A 39 12.72 6.98 1.39
CA MET A 39 12.57 6.80 2.85
C MET A 39 11.68 5.60 3.20
N VAL A 40 10.60 5.36 2.43
CA VAL A 40 9.79 4.13 2.56
C VAL A 40 10.63 2.89 2.27
N GLY A 41 11.48 2.92 1.23
CA GLY A 41 12.40 1.84 0.89
C GLY A 41 13.42 1.54 1.99
N ILE A 42 13.99 2.57 2.62
CA ILE A 42 14.88 2.41 3.78
C ILE A 42 14.12 1.76 4.94
N ALA A 43 12.90 2.22 5.23
CA ALA A 43 12.07 1.61 6.28
C ALA A 43 11.75 0.13 5.98
N TYR A 44 11.50 -0.22 4.71
CA TYR A 44 11.29 -1.60 4.29
C TYR A 44 12.55 -2.44 4.49
N PHE A 45 13.73 -1.92 4.19
CA PHE A 45 14.98 -2.62 4.51
C PHE A 45 15.11 -2.88 6.02
N LEU A 46 14.88 -1.86 6.85
CA LEU A 46 14.99 -2.00 8.30
C LEU A 46 14.01 -3.06 8.84
N VAL A 47 12.76 -3.05 8.39
CA VAL A 47 11.73 -3.96 8.91
C VAL A 47 11.82 -5.34 8.25
N ALA A 48 11.85 -5.41 6.93
CA ALA A 48 11.77 -6.66 6.18
C ALA A 48 13.09 -7.43 6.10
N VAL A 49 14.24 -6.77 6.33
CA VAL A 49 15.54 -7.44 6.36
C VAL A 49 16.04 -7.61 7.79
N LEU A 50 16.13 -6.54 8.58
CA LEU A 50 16.78 -6.65 9.89
C LEU A 50 15.96 -7.46 10.90
N ILE A 51 14.64 -7.26 10.97
CA ILE A 51 13.81 -8.00 11.95
C ILE A 51 13.87 -9.51 11.69
N PRO A 52 13.58 -10.04 10.47
CA PRO A 52 13.73 -11.47 10.20
C PRO A 52 15.16 -11.95 10.41
N SER A 53 16.17 -11.17 10.05
CA SER A 53 17.58 -11.55 10.24
C SER A 53 17.93 -11.73 11.71
N ILE A 54 17.38 -10.91 12.60
CA ILE A 54 17.58 -11.07 14.05
C ILE A 54 16.96 -12.38 14.53
N PHE A 55 15.71 -12.68 14.17
CA PHE A 55 15.05 -13.92 14.61
C PHE A 55 15.74 -15.17 14.04
N ILE A 56 16.08 -15.15 12.75
CA ILE A 56 16.61 -16.32 12.04
C ILE A 56 18.09 -16.55 12.37
N PHE A 57 18.94 -15.52 12.27
CA PHE A 57 20.40 -15.70 12.34
C PHE A 57 20.99 -15.43 13.72
N LEU A 58 20.49 -14.42 14.44
CA LEU A 58 21.01 -14.09 15.78
C LEU A 58 20.35 -14.94 16.86
N MET A 59 19.01 -14.97 16.90
CA MET A 59 18.25 -15.67 17.92
C MET A 59 18.08 -17.16 17.61
N LYS A 60 18.30 -17.57 16.35
CA LYS A 60 18.09 -18.94 15.86
C LYS A 60 16.72 -19.50 16.24
N ASN A 61 15.72 -18.62 16.32
CA ASN A 61 14.37 -18.93 16.74
C ASN A 61 13.40 -18.21 15.82
N ASP A 62 12.97 -18.92 14.78
CA ASP A 62 11.94 -18.43 13.87
C ASP A 62 10.55 -18.80 14.42
N PRO A 63 9.76 -17.83 14.92
CA PRO A 63 8.45 -18.10 15.50
C PRO A 63 7.41 -18.56 14.46
N THR A 64 7.73 -18.49 13.17
CA THR A 64 6.84 -18.87 12.06
C THR A 64 7.03 -20.32 11.62
N VAL A 65 8.16 -20.94 11.99
CA VAL A 65 8.49 -22.33 11.61
C VAL A 65 7.79 -23.30 12.55
N LYS A 66 6.96 -24.20 12.00
CA LYS A 66 6.32 -25.28 12.75
C LYS A 66 7.22 -26.51 12.84
N ASN A 67 7.86 -26.86 11.73
CA ASN A 67 8.82 -27.97 11.62
C ASN A 67 10.07 -27.48 10.87
N PRO A 68 11.27 -27.56 11.46
CA PRO A 68 12.50 -27.13 10.80
C PRO A 68 12.81 -27.88 9.49
N ALA A 69 12.30 -29.11 9.34
CA ALA A 69 12.48 -29.92 8.13
C ALA A 69 11.75 -29.36 6.89
N ASP A 70 10.77 -28.47 7.07
CA ASP A 70 10.00 -27.87 5.97
C ASP A 70 10.69 -26.62 5.40
N LEU A 71 11.82 -26.18 5.98
CA LEU A 71 12.56 -25.01 5.53
C LEU A 71 13.22 -25.26 4.17
N SER A 72 12.90 -24.42 3.19
CA SER A 72 13.46 -24.49 1.85
C SER A 72 14.20 -23.20 1.48
N TRP A 73 15.52 -23.32 1.34
CA TRP A 73 16.38 -22.26 0.80
C TRP A 73 16.67 -22.46 -0.70
N ALA A 74 15.85 -23.26 -1.38
CA ALA A 74 16.00 -23.50 -2.80
C ALA A 74 15.77 -22.20 -3.59
N PRO A 75 16.50 -21.96 -4.71
CA PRO A 75 16.34 -20.76 -5.51
C PRO A 75 14.90 -20.49 -5.92
N MET A 76 14.14 -21.54 -6.26
CA MET A 76 12.73 -21.42 -6.65
C MET A 76 11.81 -20.99 -5.50
N SER A 77 12.14 -21.31 -4.24
CA SER A 77 11.37 -20.85 -3.08
C SER A 77 11.68 -19.38 -2.78
N LEU A 78 12.95 -18.99 -2.93
CA LEU A 78 13.43 -17.63 -2.70
C LEU A 78 12.88 -16.64 -3.74
N THR A 79 12.71 -17.07 -5.00
CA THR A 79 12.13 -16.21 -6.05
C THR A 79 10.70 -15.81 -5.72
N TRP A 80 9.88 -16.69 -5.13
CA TRP A 80 8.52 -16.31 -4.69
C TRP A 80 8.54 -15.23 -3.62
N GLY A 81 9.46 -15.31 -2.66
CA GLY A 81 9.67 -14.26 -1.67
C GLY A 81 10.07 -12.92 -2.32
N LEU A 82 10.98 -12.96 -3.29
CA LEU A 82 11.41 -11.78 -4.03
C LEU A 82 10.27 -11.16 -4.85
N LEU A 83 9.50 -11.98 -5.58
CA LEU A 83 8.36 -11.52 -6.38
C LEU A 83 7.27 -10.88 -5.49
N ALA A 84 7.01 -11.46 -4.32
CA ALA A 84 6.10 -10.86 -3.33
C ALA A 84 6.59 -9.49 -2.86
N GLY A 85 7.90 -9.36 -2.57
CA GLY A 85 8.51 -8.08 -2.20
C GLY A 85 8.42 -7.03 -3.30
N ILE A 86 8.71 -7.41 -4.56
CA ILE A 86 8.60 -6.52 -5.73
C ILE A 86 7.16 -6.05 -5.91
N ALA A 87 6.18 -6.96 -5.82
CA ALA A 87 4.77 -6.60 -5.94
C ALA A 87 4.33 -5.59 -4.87
N GLY A 88 4.77 -5.78 -3.62
CA GLY A 88 4.51 -4.84 -2.53
C GLY A 88 5.15 -3.46 -2.75
N ALA A 89 6.43 -3.42 -3.14
CA ALA A 89 7.16 -2.18 -3.40
C ALA A 89 6.59 -1.41 -4.61
N ALA A 90 6.23 -2.13 -5.69
CA ALA A 90 5.58 -1.54 -6.85
C ALA A 90 4.21 -0.95 -6.49
N GLY A 91 3.42 -1.66 -5.66
CA GLY A 91 2.15 -1.15 -5.15
C GLY A 91 2.31 0.15 -4.35
N ALA A 92 3.28 0.21 -3.44
CA ALA A 92 3.61 1.41 -2.67
C ALA A 92 4.02 2.59 -3.59
N LEU A 93 4.82 2.33 -4.63
CA LEU A 93 5.19 3.34 -5.61
C LEU A 93 3.95 3.87 -6.37
N CYS A 94 3.05 2.98 -6.79
CA CYS A 94 1.80 3.37 -7.45
C CYS A 94 0.91 4.22 -6.53
N VAL A 95 0.82 3.90 -5.23
CA VAL A 95 0.08 4.71 -4.25
C VAL A 95 0.64 6.13 -4.15
N ILE A 96 1.97 6.27 -4.09
CA ILE A 96 2.62 7.58 -4.03
C ILE A 96 2.28 8.43 -5.26
N PHE A 97 2.38 7.86 -6.46
CA PHE A 97 2.03 8.58 -7.68
C PHE A 97 0.53 8.88 -7.76
N ALA A 98 -0.34 7.95 -7.35
CA ALA A 98 -1.78 8.16 -7.34
C ALA A 98 -2.18 9.31 -6.39
N VAL A 99 -1.58 9.38 -5.20
CA VAL A 99 -1.81 10.47 -4.24
C VAL A 99 -1.33 11.81 -4.81
N LYS A 100 -0.15 11.83 -5.44
CA LYS A 100 0.38 13.02 -6.10
C LYS A 100 -0.56 13.54 -7.18
N GLU A 101 -1.00 12.67 -8.10
CA GLU A 101 -1.90 13.05 -9.20
C GLU A 101 -3.30 13.46 -8.69
N ALA A 102 -3.74 12.88 -7.57
CA ALA A 102 -5.01 13.23 -6.94
C ALA A 102 -4.99 14.52 -6.09
N GLY A 103 -3.81 15.11 -5.84
CA GLY A 103 -3.66 16.37 -5.10
C GLY A 103 -4.10 16.26 -3.62
N SER A 104 -4.69 17.34 -3.09
CA SER A 104 -5.04 17.44 -1.66
C SER A 104 -6.12 16.46 -1.19
N ILE A 105 -6.93 15.92 -2.11
CA ILE A 105 -7.93 14.89 -1.80
C ILE A 105 -7.37 13.47 -1.92
N GLY A 106 -6.14 13.32 -2.44
CA GLY A 106 -5.49 12.04 -2.71
C GLY A 106 -5.52 11.05 -1.54
N PRO A 107 -5.17 11.45 -0.31
CA PRO A 107 -5.21 10.55 0.84
C PRO A 107 -6.59 9.97 1.12
N LEU A 108 -7.65 10.74 0.88
CA LEU A 108 -9.03 10.34 1.15
C LEU A 108 -9.61 9.42 0.09
N ILE A 109 -9.15 9.51 -1.16
CA ILE A 109 -9.68 8.69 -2.26
C ILE A 109 -8.79 7.51 -2.61
N VAL A 110 -7.46 7.64 -2.55
CA VAL A 110 -6.56 6.58 -3.01
C VAL A 110 -6.59 5.37 -2.09
N ALA A 111 -6.53 5.59 -0.76
CA ALA A 111 -6.49 4.48 0.18
C ALA A 111 -7.76 3.61 0.10
N PRO A 112 -8.99 4.15 0.18
CA PRO A 112 -10.19 3.30 0.11
C PRO A 112 -10.31 2.57 -1.22
N LEU A 113 -9.92 3.18 -2.35
CA LEU A 113 -9.97 2.54 -3.66
C LEU A 113 -9.01 1.35 -3.75
N VAL A 114 -7.75 1.54 -3.32
CA VAL A 114 -6.74 0.48 -3.35
C VAL A 114 -7.12 -0.66 -2.40
N PHE A 115 -7.52 -0.34 -1.17
CA PHE A 115 -7.81 -1.35 -0.16
C PHE A 115 -9.18 -2.03 -0.32
N ALA A 116 -10.13 -1.44 -1.06
CA ALA A 116 -11.33 -2.13 -1.50
C ALA A 116 -11.09 -3.04 -2.72
N GLY A 117 -10.14 -2.66 -3.60
CA GLY A 117 -9.81 -3.41 -4.81
C GLY A 117 -8.87 -4.59 -4.56
N ALA A 118 -7.89 -4.42 -3.68
CA ALA A 118 -6.88 -5.44 -3.39
C ALA A 118 -7.45 -6.80 -2.97
N PRO A 119 -8.50 -6.90 -2.12
CA PRO A 119 -9.12 -8.19 -1.78
C PRO A 119 -9.71 -8.93 -2.99
N ILE A 120 -10.26 -8.20 -3.97
CA ILE A 120 -10.84 -8.78 -5.19
C ILE A 120 -9.73 -9.40 -6.04
N ILE A 121 -8.66 -8.64 -6.30
CA ILE A 121 -7.50 -9.11 -7.06
C ILE A 121 -6.82 -10.29 -6.35
N ASN A 122 -6.65 -10.19 -5.03
CA ASN A 122 -6.08 -11.27 -4.21
C ASN A 122 -6.92 -12.56 -4.32
N THR A 123 -8.25 -12.45 -4.28
CA THR A 123 -9.15 -13.59 -4.43
C THR A 123 -8.98 -14.24 -5.79
N ILE A 124 -9.03 -13.44 -6.87
CA ILE A 124 -8.87 -13.95 -8.24
C ILE A 124 -7.52 -14.65 -8.38
N ALA A 125 -6.43 -14.01 -7.96
CA ALA A 125 -5.08 -14.57 -8.05
C ALA A 125 -4.96 -15.88 -7.28
N SER A 126 -5.44 -15.92 -6.03
CA SER A 126 -5.38 -17.10 -5.16
C SER A 126 -6.18 -18.28 -5.70
N MET A 127 -7.32 -18.02 -6.34
CA MET A 127 -8.21 -19.06 -6.87
C MET A 127 -7.81 -19.54 -8.27
N THR A 128 -7.04 -18.77 -9.03
CA THR A 128 -6.69 -19.09 -10.41
C THR A 128 -5.21 -19.48 -10.55
N PHE A 129 -4.32 -18.50 -10.72
CA PHE A 129 -2.92 -18.71 -11.10
C PHE A 129 -1.93 -18.84 -9.92
N LEU A 130 -2.33 -18.46 -8.69
CA LEU A 130 -1.55 -18.66 -7.45
C LEU A 130 -2.17 -19.69 -6.51
N SER A 131 -3.00 -20.59 -7.06
CA SER A 131 -3.61 -21.68 -6.29
C SER A 131 -2.59 -22.72 -5.79
N HIS A 132 -1.39 -22.77 -6.39
CA HIS A 132 -0.31 -23.71 -6.05
C HIS A 132 -0.78 -25.16 -5.93
N GLY A 133 -1.71 -25.58 -6.80
CA GLY A 133 -2.28 -26.93 -6.81
C GLY A 133 -3.27 -27.21 -5.68
N LYS A 134 -3.58 -26.24 -4.81
CA LYS A 134 -4.59 -26.37 -3.77
C LYS A 134 -5.97 -26.32 -4.39
N LYS A 135 -6.76 -27.38 -4.20
CA LYS A 135 -8.20 -27.38 -4.47
C LYS A 135 -8.89 -26.72 -3.27
N PHE A 136 -9.37 -25.51 -3.46
CA PHE A 136 -10.23 -24.86 -2.47
C PHE A 136 -11.65 -25.38 -2.64
N GLU A 137 -12.35 -25.67 -1.53
CA GLU A 137 -13.81 -25.67 -1.58
C GLU A 137 -14.27 -24.29 -2.05
N ALA A 138 -15.26 -24.26 -2.93
CA ALA A 138 -15.78 -23.01 -3.45
C ALA A 138 -16.24 -22.14 -2.27
N PRO A 139 -15.75 -20.88 -2.16
CA PRO A 139 -16.25 -19.95 -1.15
C PRO A 139 -17.77 -19.82 -1.22
N SER A 140 -18.40 -19.57 -0.07
CA SER A 140 -19.85 -19.40 -0.03
C SER A 140 -20.31 -18.21 -0.88
N GLY A 141 -21.57 -18.23 -1.34
CA GLY A 141 -22.14 -17.09 -2.08
C GLY A 141 -22.00 -15.74 -1.33
N LEU A 142 -22.04 -15.77 0.00
CA LEU A 142 -21.86 -14.58 0.86
C LEU A 142 -20.44 -14.01 0.79
N PHE A 143 -19.42 -14.85 0.57
CA PHE A 143 -18.06 -14.36 0.37
C PHE A 143 -17.98 -13.51 -0.90
N TYR A 144 -18.56 -13.99 -2.01
CA TYR A 144 -18.62 -13.22 -3.26
C TYR A 144 -19.48 -11.96 -3.13
N LEU A 145 -20.58 -12.03 -2.40
CA LEU A 145 -21.38 -10.84 -2.08
C LEU A 145 -20.55 -9.80 -1.33
N GLY A 146 -19.71 -10.21 -0.39
CA GLY A 146 -18.76 -9.31 0.30
C GLY A 146 -17.81 -8.59 -0.66
N LEU A 147 -17.29 -9.29 -1.68
CA LEU A 147 -16.44 -8.69 -2.72
C LEU A 147 -17.21 -7.70 -3.60
N VAL A 148 -18.46 -8.02 -3.95
CA VAL A 148 -19.36 -7.11 -4.68
C VAL A 148 -19.65 -5.86 -3.85
N LEU A 149 -19.89 -6.03 -2.55
CA LEU A 149 -20.10 -4.90 -1.64
C LEU A 149 -18.84 -4.04 -1.52
N ALA A 150 -17.65 -4.63 -1.45
CA ALA A 150 -16.39 -3.88 -1.49
C ALA A 150 -16.25 -3.07 -2.79
N ALA A 151 -16.56 -3.67 -3.95
CA ALA A 151 -16.57 -2.97 -5.24
C ALA A 151 -17.61 -1.83 -5.27
N SER A 152 -18.80 -2.04 -4.70
CA SER A 152 -19.81 -0.98 -4.59
C SER A 152 -19.37 0.15 -3.66
N GLY A 153 -18.71 -0.16 -2.55
CA GLY A 153 -18.14 0.83 -1.63
C GLY A 153 -17.07 1.67 -2.31
N MET A 154 -16.21 1.02 -3.12
CA MET A 154 -15.25 1.71 -3.98
C MET A 154 -15.94 2.70 -4.93
N ALA A 155 -17.01 2.27 -5.61
CA ALA A 155 -17.78 3.14 -6.49
C ALA A 155 -18.43 4.30 -5.73
N MET A 156 -19.01 4.04 -4.55
CA MET A 156 -19.60 5.07 -3.70
C MET A 156 -18.59 6.13 -3.26
N VAL A 157 -17.36 5.73 -2.87
CA VAL A 157 -16.29 6.68 -2.53
C VAL A 157 -15.91 7.54 -3.73
N MET A 158 -15.84 6.94 -4.93
CA MET A 158 -15.51 7.69 -6.15
C MET A 158 -16.60 8.69 -6.54
N LEU A 159 -17.88 8.30 -6.41
CA LEU A 159 -19.03 9.13 -6.72
C LEU A 159 -19.26 10.25 -5.70
N ASN A 160 -18.94 10.01 -4.43
CA ASN A 160 -19.16 10.95 -3.31
C ASN A 160 -17.87 11.57 -2.79
N LYS A 161 -16.81 11.64 -3.62
CA LYS A 161 -15.53 12.22 -3.21
C LYS A 161 -15.70 13.68 -2.76
N PRO A 162 -15.08 14.08 -1.65
CA PRO A 162 -15.18 15.46 -1.16
C PRO A 162 -14.58 16.42 -2.19
N LYS A 163 -15.24 17.57 -2.38
CA LYS A 163 -14.63 18.69 -3.11
C LYS A 163 -13.49 19.24 -2.25
N ALA A 164 -12.34 19.52 -2.86
CA ALA A 164 -11.26 20.20 -2.15
C ALA A 164 -11.81 21.48 -1.51
N MET A 165 -11.61 21.65 -0.20
CA MET A 165 -11.94 22.91 0.46
C MET A 165 -11.13 24.00 -0.25
N GLY A 166 -11.83 24.99 -0.81
CA GLY A 166 -11.33 25.87 -1.86
C GLY A 166 -9.92 26.40 -1.57
N GLY A 167 -9.03 26.26 -2.54
CA GLY A 167 -7.75 26.96 -2.51
C GLY A 167 -8.02 28.44 -2.38
N ALA A 168 -7.52 29.06 -1.31
CA ALA A 168 -7.41 30.50 -1.25
C ALA A 168 -6.61 30.92 -2.50
N LYS A 169 -7.28 31.65 -3.40
CA LYS A 169 -6.67 32.25 -4.58
C LYS A 169 -5.42 33.00 -4.10
N PRO A 170 -4.21 32.71 -4.62
CA PRO A 170 -3.05 33.54 -4.35
C PRO A 170 -3.42 35.00 -4.68
N PRO A 171 -3.14 35.98 -3.80
CA PRO A 171 -3.35 37.37 -4.15
C PRO A 171 -2.66 37.62 -5.48
N ALA A 172 -3.43 38.08 -6.47
CA ALA A 172 -2.90 38.45 -7.77
C ALA A 172 -1.75 39.44 -7.51
N ALA A 173 -0.53 39.02 -7.86
CA ALA A 173 0.64 39.89 -7.76
C ALA A 173 0.32 41.17 -8.52
N ALA A 174 0.28 42.28 -7.78
CA ALA A 174 0.07 43.60 -8.32
C ALA A 174 1.08 43.82 -9.46
N ALA A 175 0.57 44.23 -10.62
CA ALA A 175 1.36 44.59 -11.77
C ALA A 175 2.39 45.66 -11.38
N SER A 176 3.66 45.28 -11.29
CA SER A 176 4.78 46.22 -11.18
C SER A 176 5.20 46.62 -12.60
N GLY A 177 4.68 47.78 -13.01
CA GLY A 177 5.35 48.82 -13.78
C GLY A 177 6.37 48.42 -14.84
N THR A 178 5.97 48.63 -16.09
CA THR A 178 6.87 48.90 -17.22
C THR A 178 7.79 50.08 -16.93
N THR A 179 9.10 49.91 -17.06
CA THR A 179 10.04 51.01 -17.33
C THR A 179 10.61 50.79 -18.73
N PRO A 180 10.38 51.68 -19.71
CA PRO A 180 11.06 51.62 -21.00
C PRO A 180 12.48 52.17 -20.83
N ALA A 181 13.49 51.37 -21.18
CA ALA A 181 14.85 51.89 -21.34
C ALA A 181 14.89 52.74 -22.62
N ALA A 182 15.20 54.03 -22.46
CA ALA A 182 15.48 54.96 -23.56
C ALA A 182 16.93 55.45 -23.46
N LYS A 183 17.62 55.29 -24.59
CA LYS A 183 18.94 55.83 -25.01
C LYS A 183 20.19 55.39 -24.26
#